data_AF-A0A4S2R988-F1
#
_entry.id   AF-A0A4S2R988-F1
#
_cell.length_a   1.000
_cell.length_b   1.000
_cell.length_c   1.000
_cell.angle_alpha   90.00
_cell.angle_beta   90.00
_cell.angle_gamma   90.00
#
_symmetry.space_group_name_H-M   'P 1'
#
loop_
_entity.id
_entity.type
_entity.pdbx_description
1 polymer ?
#
loop_
_entity_poly.entity_id
_entity_poly.type
_entity_poly.pdbx_seq_one_letter_code
_entity_poly.pdbx_strand_id
1 'polypeptide(L)'
;MSAQFEVEPEALRTYARNVGKEVERIRRIRNRIDGVTLSPGAFGKLPESDDLATDYEKQRTDGLEDLKDAASTLEDLVDAVKDTAKAYDRTEDDVDVTFGGR
;
A
#
# COMPACT_ATOMS: atom_id res chain seq x y z
N MET A 1 -8.13 -32.94 -12.99
CA MET A 1 -9.04 -31.80 -13.16
C MET A 1 -8.49 -30.67 -12.31
N SER A 2 -7.68 -29.80 -12.89
CA SER A 2 -7.20 -28.60 -12.22
C SER A 2 -8.41 -27.71 -11.96
N ALA A 3 -8.69 -27.39 -10.70
CA ALA A 3 -9.65 -26.36 -10.36
C ALA A 3 -9.10 -25.04 -10.93
N GLN A 4 -9.56 -24.70 -12.13
CA GLN A 4 -9.24 -23.44 -12.77
C GLN A 4 -10.04 -22.41 -11.99
N PHE A 5 -9.40 -21.77 -11.02
CA PHE A 5 -9.96 -20.59 -10.39
C PHE A 5 -10.23 -19.62 -11.54
N GLU A 6 -11.50 -19.41 -11.83
CA GLU A 6 -11.97 -18.44 -12.82
C GLU A 6 -11.71 -17.07 -12.20
N VAL A 7 -10.47 -16.61 -12.32
CA VAL A 7 -10.04 -15.31 -11.83
C VAL A 7 -10.45 -14.30 -12.88
N GLU A 8 -11.52 -13.57 -12.61
CA GLU A 8 -11.99 -12.51 -13.49
C GLU A 8 -10.94 -11.37 -13.51
N PRO A 9 -10.30 -11.09 -14.66
CA PRO A 9 -9.27 -10.05 -14.74
C PRO A 9 -9.80 -8.66 -14.35
N GLU A 10 -11.10 -8.42 -14.53
CA GLU A 10 -11.77 -7.22 -14.07
C GLU A 10 -11.82 -7.10 -12.53
N ALA A 11 -12.01 -8.20 -11.81
CA ALA A 11 -11.96 -8.22 -10.35
C ALA A 11 -10.57 -7.85 -9.83
N LEU A 12 -9.51 -8.40 -10.46
CA LEU A 12 -8.12 -8.05 -10.14
C LEU A 12 -7.82 -6.56 -10.39
N ARG A 13 -8.27 -6.02 -11.53
CA ARG A 13 -8.13 -4.59 -11.84
C ARG A 13 -8.90 -3.72 -10.85
N THR A 14 -10.08 -4.13 -10.44
CA THR A 14 -10.90 -3.41 -9.46
C THR A 14 -10.23 -3.40 -8.08
N TYR A 15 -9.70 -4.54 -7.64
CA TYR A 15 -8.91 -4.63 -6.43
C TYR A 15 -7.70 -3.70 -6.49
N ALA A 16 -6.89 -3.79 -7.56
CA ALA A 16 -5.71 -2.94 -7.76
C ALA A 16 -6.05 -1.43 -7.70
N ARG A 17 -7.15 -1.01 -8.32
CA ARG A 17 -7.63 0.39 -8.25
C ARG A 17 -8.01 0.81 -6.84
N ASN A 18 -8.69 -0.05 -6.09
CA ASN A 18 -9.13 0.28 -4.73
C ASN A 18 -7.96 0.34 -3.76
N VAL A 19 -7.04 -0.64 -3.82
CA VAL A 19 -5.83 -0.63 -2.98
C VAL A 19 -4.94 0.57 -3.31
N GLY A 20 -4.81 0.96 -4.58
CA GLY A 20 -4.09 2.17 -4.96
C GLY A 20 -4.63 3.45 -4.28
N LYS A 21 -5.95 3.55 -4.07
CA LYS A 21 -6.54 4.67 -3.31
C LYS A 21 -6.16 4.64 -1.83
N GLU A 22 -6.06 3.47 -1.24
CA GLU A 22 -5.65 3.30 0.16
C GLU A 22 -4.16 3.57 0.37
N VAL A 23 -3.28 3.17 -0.57
CA VAL A 23 -1.87 3.58 -0.59
C VAL A 23 -1.75 5.10 -0.53
N GLU A 24 -2.46 5.80 -1.40
CA GLU A 24 -2.45 7.27 -1.43
C GLU A 24 -3.01 7.87 -0.14
N ARG A 25 -3.98 7.21 0.50
CA ARG A 25 -4.50 7.63 1.80
C ARG A 25 -3.45 7.47 2.91
N ILE A 26 -2.73 6.36 2.94
CA ILE A 26 -1.64 6.10 3.90
C ILE A 26 -0.55 7.16 3.74
N ARG A 27 -0.14 7.46 2.49
CA ARG A 27 0.82 8.53 2.18
C ARG A 27 0.38 9.90 2.72
N ARG A 28 -0.89 10.26 2.53
CA ARG A 28 -1.44 11.52 3.07
C ARG A 28 -1.43 11.56 4.60
N ILE A 29 -1.76 10.45 5.26
CA ILE A 29 -1.71 10.36 6.73
C ILE A 29 -0.28 10.52 7.21
N ARG A 30 0.66 9.78 6.63
CA ARG A 30 2.10 9.87 6.93
C ARG A 30 2.60 11.31 6.78
N ASN A 31 2.33 11.95 5.65
CA ASN A 31 2.76 13.33 5.41
C ASN A 31 2.13 14.33 6.40
N ARG A 32 0.89 14.08 6.82
CA ARG A 32 0.22 14.92 7.83
C ARG A 32 0.86 14.75 9.21
N ILE A 33 1.25 13.54 9.59
CA ILE A 33 1.98 13.29 10.85
C ILE A 33 3.38 13.89 10.79
N ASP A 34 4.08 13.72 9.67
CA ASP A 34 5.44 14.25 9.48
C ASP A 34 5.46 15.78 9.57
N GLY A 35 4.44 16.44 9.00
CA GLY A 35 4.29 17.90 9.07
C GLY A 35 3.92 18.46 10.45
N VAL A 36 3.65 17.64 11.46
CA VAL A 36 3.41 18.11 12.84
C VAL A 36 4.74 18.26 13.56
N THR A 37 5.11 19.49 13.86
CA THR A 37 6.24 19.83 14.74
C THR A 37 5.70 20.30 16.08
N LEU A 38 6.17 19.70 17.18
CA LEU A 38 5.84 20.15 18.52
C LEU A 38 6.80 21.26 18.97
N SER A 39 6.27 22.25 19.70
CA SER A 39 7.09 23.33 20.24
C SER A 39 8.01 22.82 21.36
N PRO A 40 9.22 23.41 21.52
CA PRO A 40 10.04 23.17 22.70
C PRO A 40 9.23 23.43 23.99
N GLY A 41 9.10 22.41 24.84
CA GLY A 41 8.28 22.49 26.07
C GLY A 41 6.83 22.03 25.93
N ALA A 42 6.40 21.48 24.78
CA ALA A 42 5.08 20.85 24.62
C ALA A 42 4.83 19.71 25.63
N PHE A 43 5.90 19.10 26.14
CA PHE A 43 5.87 18.03 27.13
C PHE A 43 6.06 18.50 28.58
N GLY A 44 6.24 19.82 28.80
CA GLY A 44 6.50 20.41 30.10
C GLY A 44 7.93 20.89 30.28
N LYS A 45 8.32 21.13 31.54
CA LYS A 45 9.63 21.69 31.95
C LYS A 45 10.32 20.87 33.05
N LEU A 46 9.73 19.74 33.43
CA LEU A 46 10.33 18.85 34.41
C LEU A 46 11.37 17.96 33.70
N PRO A 47 12.37 17.43 34.40
CA PRO A 47 13.35 16.52 33.79
C PRO A 47 12.70 15.35 33.06
N GLU A 48 11.61 14.79 33.60
CA GLU A 48 10.85 13.69 32.99
C GLU A 48 10.12 14.10 31.70
N SER A 49 9.96 15.40 31.45
CA SER A 49 9.41 15.92 30.19
C SER A 49 10.34 15.69 29.01
N ASP A 50 11.65 15.62 29.23
CA ASP A 50 12.64 15.39 28.17
C ASP A 50 12.63 13.93 27.71
N ASP A 51 12.44 12.99 28.64
CA ASP A 51 12.25 11.57 28.33
C ASP A 51 10.97 11.37 27.50
N LEU A 52 9.86 12.00 27.90
CA LEU A 52 8.60 11.93 27.16
C LEU A 52 8.71 12.53 25.74
N ALA A 53 9.46 13.62 25.59
CA ALA A 53 9.72 14.20 24.27
C ALA A 53 10.55 13.25 23.39
N THR A 54 11.56 12.59 23.97
CA THR A 54 12.40 11.62 23.28
C THR A 54 11.60 10.39 22.84
N ASP A 55 10.78 9.84 23.73
CA ASP A 55 9.91 8.69 23.45
C ASP A 55 8.87 9.04 22.37
N TYR A 56 8.30 10.25 22.42
CA TYR A 56 7.40 10.72 21.38
C TYR A 56 8.10 10.80 20.01
N GLU A 57 9.28 11.41 19.92
CA GLU A 57 9.99 11.53 18.63
C GLU A 57 10.40 10.16 18.08
N LYS A 58 10.78 9.23 18.96
CA LYS A 58 11.02 7.84 18.58
C LYS A 58 9.75 7.20 18.02
N GLN A 59 8.64 7.24 18.75
CA GLN A 59 7.37 6.66 18.31
C GLN A 59 6.85 7.31 17.02
N ARG A 60 7.02 8.62 16.87
CA ARG A 60 6.69 9.35 15.64
C ARG A 60 7.53 8.86 14.48
N THR A 61 8.84 8.70 14.67
CA THR A 61 9.76 8.20 13.63
C THR A 61 9.41 6.77 13.21
N ASP A 62 9.28 5.87 14.18
CA ASP A 62 8.91 4.47 13.94
C ASP A 62 7.56 4.38 13.21
N GLY A 63 6.55 5.13 13.66
CA GLY A 63 5.24 5.15 13.00
C GLY A 63 5.27 5.73 11.57
N LEU A 64 6.16 6.69 11.27
CA LEU A 64 6.33 7.21 9.92
C LEU A 64 7.01 6.21 8.98
N GLU A 65 7.89 5.37 9.52
CA GLU A 65 8.54 4.26 8.81
C GLU A 65 7.54 3.13 8.56
N ASP A 66 6.78 2.70 9.57
CA ASP A 66 5.72 1.69 9.44
C ASP A 66 4.70 2.07 8.36
N LEU A 67 4.25 3.32 8.33
CA LEU A 67 3.31 3.80 7.32
C LEU A 67 3.92 3.80 5.91
N LYS A 68 5.22 4.08 5.78
CA LYS A 68 5.93 4.02 4.50
C LYS A 68 6.02 2.58 4.00
N ASP A 69 6.37 1.65 4.88
CA ASP A 69 6.54 0.25 4.54
C ASP A 69 5.22 -0.42 4.20
N ALA A 70 4.15 -0.08 4.93
CA ALA A 70 2.79 -0.51 4.60
C ALA A 70 2.34 -0.01 3.22
N ALA A 71 2.59 1.26 2.89
CA ALA A 71 2.27 1.80 1.58
C ALA A 71 3.05 1.09 0.47
N SER A 72 4.36 0.90 0.65
CA SER A 72 5.23 0.23 -0.33
C SER A 72 4.79 -1.22 -0.57
N THR A 73 4.52 -1.97 0.50
CA THR A 73 4.05 -3.36 0.42
C THR A 73 2.74 -3.48 -0.36
N LEU A 74 1.81 -2.55 -0.14
CA LEU A 74 0.54 -2.52 -0.87
C LEU A 74 0.72 -2.16 -2.35
N GLU A 75 1.69 -1.30 -2.68
CA GLU A 75 2.04 -1.02 -4.09
C GLU A 75 2.62 -2.24 -4.79
N ASP A 76 3.56 -2.93 -4.15
CA ASP A 76 4.15 -4.17 -4.68
C ASP A 76 3.05 -5.21 -4.96
N LEU A 77 2.08 -5.34 -4.04
CA LEU A 77 0.92 -6.22 -4.23
C LEU A 77 0.04 -5.77 -5.40
N VAL A 78 -0.23 -4.48 -5.51
CA VAL A 78 -1.03 -3.91 -6.62
C VAL A 78 -0.38 -4.21 -7.97
N ASP A 79 0.94 -4.06 -8.06
CA ASP A 79 1.66 -4.31 -9.31
C ASP A 79 1.70 -5.80 -9.65
N ALA A 80 1.91 -6.67 -8.66
CA ALA A 80 1.78 -8.12 -8.85
C ALA A 80 0.38 -8.53 -9.32
N VAL A 81 -0.69 -7.92 -8.78
CA VAL A 81 -2.07 -8.19 -9.20
C VAL A 81 -2.33 -7.71 -10.62
N LYS A 82 -1.83 -6.52 -11.01
CA LYS A 82 -1.96 -6.03 -12.39
C LYS A 82 -1.23 -6.93 -13.37
N ASP A 83 -0.03 -7.40 -13.02
CA ASP A 83 0.74 -8.30 -13.86
C ASP A 83 0.07 -9.67 -14.01
N THR A 84 -0.56 -10.15 -12.94
CA THR A 84 -1.42 -11.34 -12.98
C THR A 84 -2.60 -11.14 -13.95
N ALA A 85 -3.31 -10.02 -13.86
CA ALA A 85 -4.42 -9.72 -14.78
C ALA A 85 -3.98 -9.68 -16.26
N LYS A 86 -2.83 -9.05 -16.55
CA LYS A 86 -2.25 -9.04 -17.90
C LYS A 86 -1.89 -10.44 -18.41
N ALA A 87 -1.46 -11.34 -17.53
CA ALA A 87 -1.15 -12.71 -17.89
C ALA A 87 -2.41 -13.50 -18.28
N TYR A 88 -3.53 -13.26 -17.58
CA TYR A 88 -4.84 -13.82 -17.96
C TYR A 88 -5.28 -13.32 -19.34
N ASP A 89 -5.24 -12.00 -19.58
CA ASP A 89 -5.63 -11.43 -20.88
C ASP A 89 -4.85 -12.07 -22.04
N ARG A 90 -3.53 -12.22 -21.92
CA ARG A 90 -2.70 -12.86 -22.95
C ARG A 90 -3.05 -14.32 -23.16
N THR A 91 -3.41 -15.04 -22.10
CA THR A 91 -3.78 -16.45 -22.18
C THR A 91 -5.13 -16.61 -22.89
N GLU A 92 -6.09 -15.72 -22.60
CA GLU A 92 -7.37 -15.69 -23.30
C GLU A 92 -7.20 -15.32 -24.78
N ASP A 93 -6.40 -14.30 -25.10
CA ASP A 93 -6.07 -13.93 -26.49
C ASP A 93 -5.43 -15.10 -27.26
N ASP A 94 -4.46 -15.80 -26.66
CA ASP A 94 -3.78 -16.95 -27.30
C ASP A 94 -4.74 -18.13 -27.53
N VAL A 95 -5.68 -18.37 -26.61
CA VAL A 95 -6.73 -19.40 -26.73
C VAL A 95 -7.72 -19.01 -27.84
N ASP A 96 -8.19 -17.77 -27.87
CA ASP A 96 -9.11 -17.29 -28.91
C ASP A 96 -8.48 -17.31 -30.30
N VAL A 97 -7.19 -17.00 -30.43
CA VAL A 97 -6.46 -17.13 -31.70
C VAL A 97 -6.30 -18.60 -32.12
N THR A 98 -6.12 -19.50 -31.16
CA THR A 98 -5.91 -20.94 -31.42
C THR A 98 -7.20 -21.68 -31.76
N PHE A 99 -8.34 -21.32 -31.13
CA PHE A 99 -9.64 -21.98 -31.32
C PHE A 99 -10.62 -21.20 -32.20
N GLY A 100 -10.44 -19.89 -32.38
CA GLY A 100 -11.19 -19.02 -33.29
C GLY A 100 -10.66 -19.01 -34.73
N GLY A 101 -9.71 -19.88 -35.04
CA GLY A 101 -9.15 -20.07 -36.38
C GLY A 101 -10.22 -20.38 -37.43
N ARG A 102 -10.22 -19.60 -38.49
CA ARG A 102 -10.96 -19.79 -39.74
C ARG A 102 -10.37 -20.94 -40.55
#